data_AF-A0AAD9MW24-F1
#
_entry.id   AF-A0AAD9MW24-F1
#
_cell.length_a   1.000
_cell.length_b   1.000
_cell.length_c   1.000
_cell.angle_alpha   90.00
_cell.angle_beta   90.00
_cell.angle_gamma   90.00
#
_symmetry.space_group_name_H-M   'P 1'
#
loop_
_entity.id
_entity.type
_entity.pdbx_description
1 polymer ?
#
loop_
_entity_poly.entity_id
_entity_poly.type
_entity_poly.pdbx_seq_one_letter_code
_entity_poly.pdbx_strand_id
1 'polypeptide(L)'
;MTVLVCITRLQPPHKVVRTLEADHLQRIIMKFQLRNTAADSLMAAHQTFVRLTNQKTRREIIFVAEVDSSNTYTFDLDVGSREKEFGYLSGQYTMELIVGDAVIQNPLSWIFVSSNHSTIFVMHTFRVADKRPSTFISNVFTVMVLLPLLLPFWWMKIGVNVSNFPLSLSAIGFHVGVAGKTHIFHSQQLMF
;
A
#
# COMPACT_ATOMS: atom_id res chain seq x y z
N MET A 1 5.82 8.24 14.10
CA MET A 1 6.07 7.76 12.74
C MET A 1 7.14 8.66 12.14
N THR A 2 8.40 8.27 12.29
CA THR A 2 9.56 9.13 11.98
C THR A 2 9.86 9.04 10.50
N VAL A 3 9.55 10.08 9.74
CA VAL A 3 9.94 10.17 8.32
C VAL A 3 11.43 10.51 8.29
N LEU A 4 12.25 9.51 7.98
CA LEU A 4 13.68 9.69 7.80
C LEU A 4 13.92 10.38 6.44
N VAL A 5 14.06 11.70 6.44
CA VAL A 5 14.41 12.47 5.23
C VAL A 5 15.93 12.57 5.14
N CYS A 6 16.55 11.77 4.27
CA CYS A 6 18.00 11.82 4.03
C CYS A 6 18.29 12.69 2.80
N ILE A 7 18.71 13.95 3.00
CA ILE A 7 19.12 14.86 1.92
C ILE A 7 20.64 14.76 1.79
N THR A 8 21.12 14.10 0.72
CA THR A 8 22.55 14.07 0.40
C THR A 8 22.78 14.83 -0.90
N ARG A 9 23.50 15.96 -0.83
CA ARG A 9 23.99 16.65 -2.02
C ARG A 9 25.26 15.95 -2.49
N LEU A 10 25.26 15.44 -3.72
CA LEU A 10 26.40 14.75 -4.31
C LEU A 10 26.85 15.46 -5.58
N GLN A 11 28.16 15.50 -5.79
CA GLN A 11 28.79 15.91 -7.04
C GLN A 11 29.58 14.72 -7.59
N PRO A 12 29.52 14.41 -8.90
CA PRO A 12 30.36 13.37 -9.49
C PRO A 12 31.85 13.65 -9.18
N PRO A 13 32.65 12.65 -8.74
CA PRO A 13 32.37 11.21 -8.71
C PRO A 13 31.91 10.66 -7.33
N HIS A 14 31.48 11.50 -6.39
CA HIS A 14 31.14 11.05 -5.03
C HIS A 14 29.89 10.16 -4.99
N LYS A 15 30.03 8.97 -4.41
CA LYS A 15 28.92 8.04 -4.17
C LYS A 15 28.24 8.32 -2.84
N VAL A 16 26.97 7.99 -2.72
CA VAL A 16 26.29 7.88 -1.42
C VAL A 16 27.06 6.86 -0.59
N VAL A 17 27.36 7.17 0.66
CA VAL A 17 28.13 6.27 1.57
C VAL A 17 27.20 5.43 2.46
N ARG A 18 25.91 5.76 2.49
CA ARG A 18 24.89 5.09 3.32
C ARG A 18 23.90 4.29 2.48
N THR A 19 23.45 3.17 3.03
CA THR A 19 22.29 2.42 2.54
C THR A 19 21.02 3.24 2.77
N LEU A 20 20.19 3.36 1.73
CA LEU A 20 18.90 4.02 1.79
C LEU A 20 17.83 2.93 1.89
N GLU A 21 17.11 2.89 3.00
CA GLU A 21 15.99 1.97 3.16
C GLU A 21 14.72 2.64 2.61
N ALA A 22 13.95 1.90 1.82
CA ALA A 22 12.70 2.37 1.24
C ALA A 22 11.62 1.30 1.45
N ASP A 23 10.71 1.58 2.38
CA ASP A 23 9.50 0.78 2.61
C ASP A 23 8.33 1.30 1.76
N HIS A 24 7.21 0.58 1.72
CA HIS A 24 6.02 0.92 0.93
C HIS A 24 5.41 2.28 1.27
N LEU A 25 5.65 2.78 2.49
CA LEU A 25 5.16 4.06 2.97
C LEU A 25 6.12 5.22 2.69
N GLN A 26 7.31 4.93 2.15
CA GLN A 26 8.36 5.92 1.91
C GLN A 26 8.47 6.25 0.43
N ARG A 27 8.77 7.52 0.15
CA ARG A 27 9.00 8.05 -1.20
C ARG A 27 10.47 8.37 -1.38
N ILE A 28 11.02 7.96 -2.51
CA ILE A 28 12.39 8.30 -2.91
C ILE A 28 12.31 9.46 -3.88
N ILE A 29 12.80 10.63 -3.45
CA ILE A 29 12.82 11.84 -4.28
C ILE A 29 14.26 12.21 -4.57
N MET A 30 14.58 12.33 -5.86
CA MET A 30 15.86 12.84 -6.33
C MET A 30 15.61 14.08 -7.18
N LYS A 31 16.37 15.15 -6.90
CA LYS A 31 16.34 16.37 -7.69
C LYS A 31 17.75 16.69 -8.17
N PHE A 32 17.89 16.98 -9.46
CA PHE A 32 19.17 17.36 -10.05
C PHE A 32 18.98 18.41 -11.13
N GLN A 33 20.05 19.16 -11.41
CA GLN A 33 20.11 20.13 -12.49
C GLN A 33 21.32 19.79 -13.36
N LEU A 34 21.18 19.97 -14.66
CA LEU A 34 22.26 19.74 -15.61
C LEU A 34 22.85 21.09 -16.00
N ARG A 35 24.17 21.19 -15.91
CA ARG A 35 24.93 22.38 -16.29
C ARG A 35 25.90 22.03 -17.39
N ASN A 36 25.97 22.85 -18.42
CA ASN A 36 26.96 22.72 -19.47
C ASN A 36 28.29 23.31 -18.99
N THR A 37 29.36 22.50 -18.99
CA THR A 37 30.71 22.93 -18.58
C THR A 37 31.30 24.00 -19.51
N ALA A 38 30.90 24.04 -20.78
CA ALA A 38 31.45 24.98 -21.76
C ALA A 38 30.75 26.36 -21.75
N ALA A 39 29.45 26.40 -21.48
CA ALA A 39 28.63 27.62 -21.53
C ALA A 39 28.24 28.15 -20.15
N ASP A 40 28.59 27.43 -19.08
CA ASP A 40 28.25 27.71 -17.68
C ASP A 40 26.73 27.88 -17.41
N SER A 41 25.92 27.50 -18.40
CA SER A 41 24.47 27.66 -18.44
C SER A 41 23.74 26.36 -18.10
N LEU A 42 22.51 26.51 -17.60
CA LEU A 42 21.60 25.38 -17.37
C LEU A 42 21.17 24.82 -18.72
N MET A 43 21.19 23.49 -18.82
CA MET A 43 20.80 22.77 -20.03
C MET A 43 19.70 21.78 -19.70
N ALA A 44 18.68 21.72 -20.55
CA ALA A 44 17.70 20.65 -20.51
C ALA A 44 18.16 19.54 -21.47
N ALA A 45 18.41 18.35 -20.94
CA ALA A 45 18.56 17.14 -21.74
C ALA A 45 17.20 16.65 -22.24
N HIS A 46 17.16 16.18 -23.49
CA HIS A 46 15.95 15.63 -24.12
C HIS A 46 15.33 14.49 -23.30
N GLN A 47 16.13 13.57 -22.76
CA GLN A 47 15.64 12.48 -21.90
C GLN A 47 16.60 12.15 -20.76
N THR A 48 16.04 11.96 -19.57
CA THR A 48 16.80 11.50 -18.40
C THR A 48 16.09 10.33 -17.76
N PHE A 49 16.86 9.28 -17.47
CA PHE A 49 16.37 8.02 -16.94
C PHE A 49 17.06 7.69 -15.62
N VAL A 50 16.29 7.18 -14.68
CA VAL A 50 16.81 6.57 -13.45
C VAL A 50 16.58 5.07 -13.58
N ARG A 51 17.68 4.32 -13.62
CA ARG A 51 17.67 2.86 -13.66
C ARG A 51 17.87 2.30 -12.26
N LEU A 52 17.02 1.35 -11.90
CA LEU A 52 17.07 0.56 -10.69
C LEU A 52 17.31 -0.91 -11.03
N THR A 53 18.46 -1.45 -10.63
CA THR A 53 18.84 -2.83 -10.92
C THR A 53 18.84 -3.66 -9.64
N ASN A 54 18.00 -4.70 -9.59
CA ASN A 54 17.99 -5.65 -8.49
C ASN A 54 19.26 -6.51 -8.52
N GLN A 55 20.01 -6.56 -7.42
CA GLN A 55 21.28 -7.28 -7.38
C GLN A 55 21.12 -8.81 -7.44
N LYS A 56 20.02 -9.36 -6.88
CA LYS A 56 19.79 -10.81 -6.85
C LYS A 56 19.23 -11.33 -8.16
N THR A 57 18.24 -10.63 -8.72
CA THR A 57 17.52 -11.10 -9.92
C THR A 57 18.06 -10.50 -11.22
N ARG A 58 18.97 -9.51 -11.14
CA ARG A 58 19.51 -8.76 -12.29
C ARG A 58 18.43 -8.08 -13.13
N ARG A 59 17.22 -7.94 -12.60
CA ARG A 59 16.12 -7.22 -13.24
C ARG A 59 16.37 -5.71 -13.16
N GLU A 60 16.18 -5.03 -14.28
CA GLU A 60 16.29 -3.58 -14.38
C GLU A 60 14.90 -2.96 -14.50
N ILE A 61 14.71 -1.83 -13.83
CA ILE A 61 13.48 -1.01 -13.86
C ILE A 61 13.93 0.39 -14.22
N ILE A 62 13.32 0.99 -15.24
CA ILE A 62 13.73 2.29 -15.77
C ILE A 62 12.59 3.27 -15.56
N PHE A 63 12.91 4.39 -14.94
CA PHE A 63 11.99 5.48 -14.70
C PHE A 63 12.46 6.73 -15.43
N VAL A 64 11.52 7.52 -15.93
CA VAL A 64 11.82 8.83 -16.54
C VAL A 64 11.83 9.88 -15.43
N ALA A 65 12.82 10.77 -15.43
CA ALA A 65 12.80 11.94 -14.56
C ALA A 65 12.16 13.13 -15.29
N GLU A 66 11.20 13.76 -14.63
CA GLU A 66 10.41 14.85 -15.20
C GLU A 66 11.10 16.19 -14.94
N VAL A 67 11.07 17.09 -15.93
CA VAL A 67 11.65 18.42 -15.81
C VAL A 67 10.57 19.42 -15.42
N ASP A 68 10.89 20.23 -14.41
CA ASP A 68 10.05 21.37 -14.02
C ASP A 68 10.42 22.63 -14.83
N SER A 69 9.54 23.64 -14.82
CA SER A 69 9.72 24.98 -15.36
C SER A 69 11.02 25.67 -14.93
N SER A 70 11.61 25.25 -13.81
CA SER A 70 12.89 25.73 -13.27
C SER A 70 14.14 25.01 -13.84
N ASN A 71 14.01 24.18 -14.88
CA ASN A 71 15.07 23.29 -15.39
C ASN A 71 15.63 22.33 -14.32
N THR A 72 14.81 22.00 -13.32
CA THR A 72 15.14 21.03 -12.29
C THR A 72 14.48 19.70 -12.62
N TYR A 73 15.28 18.66 -12.80
CA TYR A 73 14.77 17.30 -12.97
C TYR A 73 14.38 16.74 -11.62
N THR A 74 13.18 16.18 -11.55
CA THR A 74 12.63 15.51 -10.37
C THR A 74 12.31 14.07 -10.74
N PHE A 75 12.92 13.15 -10.01
CA PHE A 75 12.55 11.75 -9.96
C PHE A 75 11.82 11.51 -8.63
N ASP A 76 10.55 11.13 -8.72
CA ASP A 76 9.72 10.80 -7.57
C ASP A 76 9.24 9.35 -7.71
N LEU A 77 9.76 8.49 -6.83
CA LEU A 77 9.39 7.09 -6.76
C LEU A 77 8.65 6.82 -5.46
N ASP A 78 7.37 6.54 -5.62
CA ASP A 78 6.53 5.99 -4.56
C ASP A 78 6.51 4.46 -4.71
N VAL A 79 7.22 3.79 -3.79
CA VAL A 79 7.44 2.34 -3.81
C VAL A 79 6.11 1.58 -3.74
N GLY A 80 5.16 2.04 -2.91
CA GLY A 80 3.85 1.39 -2.75
C GLY A 80 2.97 1.52 -3.99
N SER A 81 3.02 2.66 -4.69
CA SER A 81 2.24 2.84 -5.92
C SER A 81 2.77 2.02 -7.11
N ARG A 82 4.09 1.71 -7.13
CA ARG A 82 4.77 1.08 -8.27
C ARG A 82 5.22 -0.37 -8.00
N GLU A 83 4.68 -1.03 -6.98
CA GLU A 83 5.01 -2.42 -6.60
C GLU A 83 4.98 -3.43 -7.76
N LYS A 84 4.04 -3.23 -8.70
CA LYS A 84 3.91 -4.06 -9.90
C LYS A 84 5.15 -4.01 -10.79
N GLU A 85 5.81 -2.85 -10.91
CA GLU A 85 7.03 -2.69 -11.71
C GLU A 85 8.23 -3.39 -11.05
N PHE A 86 8.24 -3.47 -9.72
CA PHE A 86 9.21 -4.28 -8.96
C PHE A 86 8.91 -5.79 -9.04
N GLY A 87 7.74 -6.18 -9.54
CA GLY A 87 7.28 -7.57 -9.58
C GLY A 87 7.05 -8.15 -8.19
N TYR A 88 6.67 -7.33 -7.21
CA TYR A 88 6.50 -7.70 -5.81
C TYR A 88 7.76 -8.29 -5.15
N LEU A 89 8.94 -8.01 -5.72
CA LEU A 89 10.21 -8.49 -5.20
C LEU A 89 10.85 -7.44 -4.30
N SER A 90 11.12 -7.83 -3.06
CA SER A 90 11.96 -7.07 -2.14
C SER A 90 13.43 -7.41 -2.34
N GLY A 91 14.32 -6.43 -2.13
CA GLY A 91 15.75 -6.68 -2.26
C GLY A 91 16.61 -5.43 -2.30
N GLN A 92 17.89 -5.65 -2.55
CA GLN A 92 18.86 -4.57 -2.75
C GLN A 92 18.88 -4.15 -4.21
N TYR A 93 18.70 -2.85 -4.43
CA TYR A 93 18.72 -2.21 -5.73
C TYR A 93 19.92 -1.26 -5.83
N THR A 94 20.57 -1.31 -6.99
CA THR A 94 21.57 -0.34 -7.43
C THR A 94 20.84 0.73 -8.23
N MET A 95 21.10 2.00 -7.96
CA MET A 95 20.48 3.11 -8.66
C MET A 95 21.50 3.86 -9.51
N GLU A 96 21.12 4.16 -10.75
CA GLU A 96 21.96 4.79 -11.76
C GLU A 96 21.17 5.86 -12.51
N LEU A 97 21.80 7.01 -12.71
CA LEU A 97 21.25 8.11 -13.52
C LEU A 97 21.87 8.03 -14.91
N ILE A 98 21.02 7.99 -15.92
CA ILE A 98 21.38 7.95 -17.32
C ILE A 98 20.81 9.21 -17.97
N VAL A 99 21.69 10.08 -18.46
CA VAL A 99 21.31 11.31 -19.18
C VAL A 99 21.61 11.11 -20.66
N GLY A 100 20.56 11.15 -21.49
CA GLY A 100 20.64 10.96 -22.93
C GLY A 100 20.08 12.15 -23.70
N ASP A 101 20.87 12.70 -24.61
CA ASP A 101 20.44 13.76 -25.52
C ASP A 101 21.19 13.62 -26.84
N ALA A 102 20.53 13.96 -27.96
CA ALA A 102 21.13 13.96 -29.29
C ALA A 102 22.32 14.93 -29.41
N VAL A 103 22.36 15.95 -28.55
CA VAL A 103 23.42 16.96 -28.51
C VAL A 103 24.59 16.53 -27.60
N ILE A 104 24.40 15.54 -26.72
CA ILE A 104 25.42 15.07 -25.79
C ILE A 104 26.26 13.97 -26.46
N GLN A 105 27.53 14.25 -26.71
CA GLN A 105 28.46 13.30 -27.35
C GLN A 105 28.75 12.06 -26.48
N ASN A 106 28.71 12.20 -25.15
CA ASN A 106 28.98 11.11 -24.20
C ASN A 106 27.78 10.93 -23.25
N PRO A 107 26.99 9.85 -23.38
CA PRO A 107 25.89 9.61 -22.46
C PRO A 107 26.43 9.45 -21.04
N LEU A 108 25.96 10.32 -20.13
CA LEU A 108 26.41 10.29 -18.74
C LEU A 108 25.65 9.17 -18.02
N SER A 109 26.36 8.11 -17.65
CA SER A 109 25.89 7.06 -16.75
C SER A 109 26.61 7.19 -15.41
N TRP A 110 25.87 7.58 -14.37
CA TRP A 110 26.44 7.76 -13.04
C TRP A 110 25.74 6.88 -12.02
N ILE A 111 26.51 5.93 -11.46
CA ILE A 111 26.09 5.07 -10.36
C ILE A 111 26.49 5.74 -9.05
N PHE A 112 25.50 6.30 -8.34
CA PHE A 112 25.71 6.98 -7.06
C PHE A 112 25.40 6.08 -5.85
N VAL A 113 24.71 4.95 -6.04
CA VAL A 113 24.41 3.95 -5.00
C VAL A 113 24.98 2.61 -5.46
N SER A 114 25.97 2.05 -4.76
CA SER A 114 26.74 0.86 -5.18
C SER A 114 27.01 -0.16 -4.06
N SER A 115 27.07 -1.44 -4.47
CA SER A 115 26.91 -2.70 -3.73
C SER A 115 27.76 -2.96 -2.46
N ASN A 116 28.70 -2.11 -2.07
CA ASN A 116 29.54 -2.36 -0.89
C ASN A 116 29.17 -1.53 0.35
N HIS A 117 28.53 -0.37 0.20
CA HIS A 117 28.22 0.51 1.34
C HIS A 117 26.96 1.38 1.16
N SER A 118 26.45 1.50 -0.06
CA SER A 118 25.21 2.20 -0.36
C SER A 118 24.36 1.35 -1.27
N THR A 119 23.34 0.71 -0.71
CA THR A 119 22.31 0.02 -1.50
C THR A 119 20.96 0.63 -1.18
N ILE A 120 20.00 0.56 -2.12
CA ILE A 120 18.61 0.82 -1.77
C ILE A 120 17.98 -0.50 -1.39
N PHE A 121 17.48 -0.61 -0.17
CA PHE A 121 16.78 -1.81 0.28
C PHE A 121 15.28 -1.55 0.19
N VAL A 122 14.63 -2.16 -0.82
CA VAL A 122 13.18 -2.07 -1.02
C VAL A 122 12.52 -3.20 -0.28
N MET A 123 11.69 -2.88 0.70
CA MET A 123 11.18 -3.82 1.69
C MET A 123 9.65 -3.88 1.61
N HIS A 124 9.09 -5.07 1.33
CA HIS A 124 7.65 -5.27 1.28
C HIS A 124 7.13 -5.66 2.65
N THR A 125 6.73 -4.67 3.44
CA THR A 125 6.08 -4.94 4.72
C THR A 125 4.63 -5.35 4.48
N PHE A 126 4.34 -6.65 4.58
CA PHE A 126 2.95 -7.10 4.65
C PHE A 126 2.29 -6.51 5.89
N ARG A 127 1.02 -6.09 5.76
CA ARG A 127 0.22 -5.76 6.95
C ARG A 127 0.14 -7.01 7.82
N VAL A 128 0.64 -6.91 9.05
CA VAL A 128 0.42 -7.95 10.05
C VAL A 128 -1.09 -7.98 10.33
N ALA A 129 -1.68 -9.17 10.33
CA ALA A 129 -3.09 -9.32 10.69
C ALA A 129 -3.34 -8.67 12.05
N ASP A 130 -4.37 -7.81 12.13
CA ASP A 130 -4.71 -7.14 13.39
C ASP A 130 -4.93 -8.17 14.50
N LYS A 131 -4.46 -7.84 15.70
CA LYS A 131 -4.60 -8.72 16.86
C LYS A 131 -6.09 -8.95 17.13
N ARG A 132 -6.54 -10.18 16.92
CA ARG A 132 -7.92 -10.57 17.21
C ARG A 132 -8.17 -10.47 18.71
N PRO A 133 -9.36 -10.02 19.14
CA PRO A 133 -9.72 -10.05 20.55
C PRO A 133 -9.66 -11.49 21.08
N SER A 134 -9.39 -11.64 22.37
CA SER A 134 -9.35 -12.98 22.98
C SER A 134 -10.70 -13.67 22.84
N THR A 135 -10.67 -14.96 22.48
CA THR A 135 -11.87 -15.80 22.34
C THR A 135 -12.72 -15.82 23.60
N PHE A 136 -12.10 -15.72 24.79
CA PHE A 136 -12.80 -15.66 26.06
C PHE A 136 -13.79 -14.49 26.13
N ILE A 137 -13.32 -13.27 25.83
CA ILE A 137 -14.17 -12.06 25.83
C ILE A 137 -15.29 -12.21 24.80
N SER A 138 -14.96 -12.67 23.59
CA SER A 138 -15.95 -12.91 22.53
C SER A 138 -17.08 -13.83 23.00
N ASN A 139 -16.72 -14.96 23.62
CA ASN A 139 -17.69 -15.95 24.08
C ASN A 139 -18.59 -15.41 25.20
N VAL A 140 -18.04 -14.63 26.13
CA VAL A 140 -18.81 -13.99 27.20
C VAL A 140 -19.88 -13.06 26.62
N PHE A 141 -19.50 -12.22 25.65
CA PHE A 141 -20.45 -11.33 24.97
C PHE A 141 -21.49 -12.11 24.15
N THR A 142 -21.10 -13.19 23.47
CA THR A 142 -22.06 -14.04 22.75
C THR A 142 -23.11 -14.61 23.70
N VAL A 143 -22.73 -15.13 24.87
CA VAL A 143 -23.69 -15.62 25.88
C VAL A 143 -24.58 -14.49 26.40
N MET A 144 -24.01 -13.29 26.62
CA MET A 144 -24.77 -12.13 27.09
C MET A 144 -25.83 -11.67 26.07
N VAL A 145 -25.52 -11.72 24.78
CA VAL A 145 -26.47 -11.39 23.69
C VAL A 145 -27.57 -12.44 23.55
N LEU A 146 -27.29 -13.71 23.87
CA LEU A 146 -28.28 -14.78 23.85
C LEU A 146 -29.17 -14.82 25.11
N LEU A 147 -28.75 -14.18 26.20
CA LEU A 147 -29.48 -14.18 27.47
C LEU A 147 -30.95 -13.71 27.37
N PRO A 148 -31.31 -12.67 26.59
CA PRO A 148 -32.69 -12.27 26.38
C PRO A 148 -33.58 -13.34 25.72
N LEU A 149 -33.01 -14.34 25.05
CA LEU A 149 -33.78 -15.45 24.49
C LEU A 149 -34.38 -16.36 25.56
N LEU A 150 -33.98 -16.22 26.84
CA LEU A 150 -34.57 -16.93 27.96
C LEU A 150 -35.86 -16.27 28.49
N LEU A 151 -36.16 -15.03 28.09
CA LEU A 151 -37.36 -14.29 28.53
C LEU A 151 -38.69 -15.04 28.28
N PRO A 152 -38.89 -15.79 27.17
CA PRO A 152 -40.10 -16.58 26.97
C PRO A 152 -40.33 -17.65 28.04
N PHE A 153 -39.28 -18.14 28.70
CA PHE A 153 -39.44 -19.09 29.82
C PHE A 153 -40.14 -18.45 31.02
N TRP A 154 -39.90 -17.16 31.24
CA TRP A 154 -40.58 -16.40 32.29
C TRP A 154 -42.05 -16.11 31.92
N TRP A 155 -42.36 -15.94 30.63
CA TRP A 155 -43.75 -15.76 30.17
C TRP A 155 -44.63 -16.98 30.48
N MET A 156 -44.05 -18.19 30.49
CA MET A 156 -44.76 -19.40 30.93
C MET A 156 -45.20 -19.33 32.40
N LYS A 157 -44.39 -18.73 33.29
CA LYS A 157 -44.77 -18.52 34.69
C LYS A 157 -45.86 -17.46 34.88
N ILE A 158 -45.90 -16.47 33.99
CA ILE A 158 -46.91 -15.40 34.00
C ILE A 158 -48.25 -15.89 33.40
N GLY A 159 -48.27 -17.06 32.76
CA GLY A 159 -49.48 -17.63 32.16
C GLY A 159 -49.84 -17.01 30.80
N VAL A 160 -48.86 -16.44 30.10
CA VAL A 160 -49.05 -15.95 28.73
C VAL A 160 -49.43 -17.14 27.83
N ASN A 161 -50.58 -17.05 27.16
CA ASN A 161 -51.16 -18.12 26.36
C ASN A 161 -51.37 -17.66 24.90
N VAL A 162 -51.37 -18.62 23.97
CA VAL A 162 -51.62 -18.44 22.53
C VAL A 162 -52.96 -19.09 22.13
N SER A 163 -53.81 -19.47 23.10
CA SER A 163 -55.05 -20.23 22.88
C SER A 163 -56.07 -19.54 21.97
N ASN A 164 -56.00 -18.23 21.78
CA ASN A 164 -56.93 -17.48 20.94
C ASN A 164 -56.37 -17.18 19.54
N PHE A 165 -55.45 -18.01 19.05
CA PHE A 165 -54.87 -17.83 17.72
C PHE A 165 -55.87 -18.21 16.62
N PRO A 166 -56.33 -17.26 15.78
CA PRO A 166 -57.22 -17.59 14.69
C PRO A 166 -56.43 -18.32 13.60
N LEU A 167 -56.72 -19.61 13.39
CA LEU A 167 -56.16 -20.42 12.30
C LEU A 167 -56.81 -20.06 10.94
N SER A 168 -56.89 -18.77 10.63
CA SER A 168 -57.38 -18.28 9.34
C SER A 168 -56.24 -18.21 8.31
N LEU A 169 -56.60 -18.28 7.02
CA LEU A 169 -55.64 -18.17 5.93
C LEU A 169 -54.85 -16.85 5.98
N SER A 170 -55.51 -15.76 6.37
CA SER A 170 -54.88 -14.44 6.52
C SER A 170 -53.88 -14.37 7.69
N ALA A 171 -54.20 -14.98 8.83
CA ALA A 171 -53.30 -15.02 9.99
C ALA A 171 -52.04 -15.85 9.68
N ILE A 172 -52.21 -17.02 9.05
CA ILE A 172 -51.08 -17.85 8.60
C ILE A 172 -50.23 -17.09 7.59
N GLY A 173 -50.87 -16.46 6.58
CA GLY A 173 -50.17 -15.65 5.58
C GLY A 173 -49.36 -14.50 6.19
N PHE A 174 -49.91 -13.82 7.20
CA PHE A 174 -49.21 -12.75 7.92
C PHE A 174 -47.94 -13.26 8.64
N HIS A 175 -48.04 -14.34 9.42
CA HIS A 175 -46.90 -14.88 10.16
C HIS A 175 -45.83 -15.50 9.26
N VAL A 176 -46.24 -16.20 8.19
CA VAL A 176 -45.32 -16.69 7.16
C VAL A 176 -44.62 -15.53 6.47
N GLY A 177 -45.32 -14.44 6.18
CA GLY A 177 -44.73 -13.22 5.63
C GLY A 177 -43.68 -12.59 6.55
N VAL A 178 -43.95 -12.51 7.86
CA VAL A 178 -42.98 -12.00 8.85
C VAL A 178 -41.74 -12.91 8.94
N ALA A 179 -41.92 -14.23 8.99
CA ALA A 179 -40.82 -15.20 9.02
C ALA A 179 -40.02 -15.22 7.70
N GLY A 180 -40.68 -15.04 6.56
CA GLY A 180 -40.04 -14.95 5.25
C GLY A 180 -39.13 -13.72 5.14
N LYS A 181 -39.59 -12.55 5.65
CA LYS A 181 -38.77 -11.32 5.67
C LYS A 181 -37.48 -11.51 6.46
N THR A 182 -37.52 -12.13 7.64
CA THR A 182 -36.32 -12.37 8.45
C THR A 182 -35.38 -13.39 7.80
N HIS A 183 -35.93 -14.43 7.16
CA HIS A 183 -35.13 -15.41 6.42
C HIS A 183 -34.39 -14.78 5.22
N ILE A 184 -35.05 -13.93 4.45
CA ILE A 184 -34.43 -13.22 3.31
C ILE A 184 -33.31 -12.29 3.79
N PHE A 185 -33.50 -11.60 4.92
CA PHE A 185 -32.47 -10.75 5.49
C PHE A 185 -31.23 -11.57 5.91
N HIS A 186 -31.43 -12.72 6.55
CA HIS A 186 -30.33 -13.61 6.94
C HIS A 186 -29.60 -14.21 5.72
N SER A 187 -30.31 -14.57 4.64
CA SER A 187 -29.68 -15.12 3.44
C SER A 187 -28.83 -14.08 2.69
N GLN A 188 -29.24 -12.80 2.70
CA GLN A 188 -28.43 -11.71 2.15
C GLN A 188 -27.12 -11.53 2.92
N GLN A 189 -27.14 -11.61 4.26
CA GLN A 189 -25.95 -11.47 5.10
C GLN A 189 -24.90 -12.58 4.86
N LEU A 190 -25.32 -13.78 4.44
CA LEU A 190 -24.43 -14.91 4.15
C LEU A 190 -23.79 -14.86 2.75
N MET A 191 -24.30 -14.02 1.85
CA MET A 191 -23.80 -13.89 0.47
C MET A 191 -22.67 -12.84 0.33
N PHE A 192 -22.28 -12.18 1.42
CA PHE A 192 -21.17 -11.24 1.51
C PHE A 192 -20.13 -11.74 2.52
#